data_AF-A0A4V4HFF4-F1
#
_entry.id   AF-A0A4V4HFF4-F1
#
_cell.length_a   1.000
_cell.length_b   1.000
_cell.length_c   1.000
_cell.angle_alpha   90.00
_cell.angle_beta   90.00
_cell.angle_gamma   90.00
#
_symmetry.space_group_name_H-M   'P 1'
#
loop_
_entity.id
_entity.type
_entity.pdbx_description
1 polymer ?
#
loop_
_entity_poly.entity_id
_entity_poly.type
_entity_poly.pdbx_seq_one_letter_code
_entity_poly.pdbx_strand_id
1 'polypeptide(L)'
;MSINTEAAFKCHDKFFFFVTNVLFNLDEFLITPRVLPLQDCLSIPVPEASHEGSVDWPIFIDGVALEDFEAYIDLIYNLDQVLTQEEKPFTYYLSILHLATMWMWDAGVRFSVAAIDAIKPSDFDPYLKLIIGITYQQEA
;
A
#
# COMPACT_ATOMS: atom_id res chain seq x y z
N MET A 1 2.88 36.06 32.87
CA MET A 1 1.67 35.32 32.43
C MET A 1 2.19 34.17 31.60
N SER A 2 2.33 33.01 32.24
CA SER A 2 3.05 31.87 31.69
C SER A 2 2.10 30.99 30.88
N ILE A 3 2.46 30.80 29.62
CA ILE A 3 2.28 29.63 28.72
C ILE A 3 1.13 28.68 29.07
N ASN A 4 0.16 28.57 28.15
CA ASN A 4 -0.61 27.35 27.90
C ASN A 4 -0.68 27.17 26.38
N THR A 5 0.43 26.73 25.81
CA THR A 5 0.56 26.28 24.43
C THR A 5 0.77 24.76 24.44
N GLU A 6 -0.18 24.06 25.06
CA GLU A 6 -0.32 22.60 24.89
C GLU A 6 -1.71 22.35 24.29
N ALA A 7 -1.93 22.92 23.10
CA ALA A 7 -2.83 22.26 22.17
C ALA A 7 -2.11 20.97 21.79
N ALA A 8 -2.55 19.87 22.40
CA ALA A 8 -2.05 18.53 22.16
C ALA A 8 -1.89 18.28 20.66
N PHE A 9 -0.65 18.26 20.19
CA PHE A 9 -0.30 17.61 18.94
C PHE A 9 -0.55 16.12 19.15
N LYS A 10 -1.76 15.66 18.82
CA LYS A 10 -2.08 14.24 18.71
C LYS A 10 -1.45 13.73 17.41
N CYS A 11 -0.14 13.66 17.45
CA CYS A 11 0.77 13.16 16.43
C CYS A 11 0.67 11.63 16.43
N HIS A 12 -0.39 11.09 15.84
CA HIS A 12 -0.38 9.69 15.41
C HIS A 12 0.38 9.64 14.08
N ASP A 13 1.65 10.02 14.04
CA ASP A 13 2.40 10.12 12.77
C ASP A 13 2.65 8.76 12.10
N LYS A 14 2.29 7.65 12.77
CA LYS A 14 2.64 6.29 12.38
C LYS A 14 1.52 5.30 12.59
N PHE A 15 1.36 4.40 11.62
CA PHE A 15 0.54 3.22 11.70
C PHE A 15 1.38 1.96 11.83
N PHE A 16 0.91 1.05 12.67
CA PHE A 16 1.47 -0.27 12.82
C PHE A 16 0.56 -1.30 12.14
N PHE A 17 1.13 -2.04 11.19
CA PHE A 17 0.43 -3.11 10.48
C PHE A 17 1.08 -4.45 10.81
N PHE A 18 0.27 -5.45 11.13
CA PHE A 18 0.75 -6.80 11.38
C PHE A 18 0.35 -7.73 10.23
N VAL A 19 1.35 -8.22 9.50
CA VAL A 19 1.18 -9.06 8.29
C VAL A 19 2.04 -10.30 8.44
N THR A 20 1.44 -11.50 8.44
CA THR A 20 2.15 -12.80 8.45
C THR A 20 3.31 -12.85 9.48
N ASN A 21 3.04 -12.44 10.72
CA ASN A 21 4.00 -12.36 11.83
C ASN A 21 5.08 -11.26 11.76
N VAL A 22 4.95 -10.30 10.84
CA VAL A 22 5.85 -9.15 10.73
C VAL A 22 5.07 -7.87 11.08
N LEU A 23 5.66 -7.04 11.95
CA LEU A 23 5.13 -5.74 12.32
C LEU A 23 5.78 -4.65 11.46
N PHE A 24 4.99 -4.05 10.58
CA PHE A 24 5.39 -2.91 9.77
C PHE A 24 5.09 -1.61 10.50
N ASN A 25 6.03 -0.68 10.42
CA ASN A 25 5.90 0.66 10.95
C ASN A 25 5.90 1.65 9.78
N LEU A 26 4.72 2.23 9.50
CA LEU A 26 4.47 3.07 8.33
C LEU A 26 4.10 4.48 8.79
N ASP A 27 4.59 5.51 8.09
CA ASP A 27 4.20 6.89 8.31
C ASP A 27 2.78 7.15 7.75
N GLU A 28 1.90 7.68 8.61
CA GLU A 28 0.51 8.02 8.29
C GLU A 28 0.44 8.94 7.06
N PHE A 29 1.33 9.94 7.01
CA PHE A 29 1.39 10.91 5.91
C PHE A 29 1.62 10.27 4.54
N LEU A 30 2.40 9.19 4.47
CA LEU A 30 2.73 8.53 3.22
C LEU A 30 1.67 7.49 2.83
N ILE A 31 1.13 6.75 3.80
CA ILE A 31 0.22 5.65 3.51
C ILE A 31 -1.22 6.11 3.29
N THR A 32 -1.72 7.06 4.08
CA THR A 32 -3.12 7.50 4.04
C THR A 32 -3.56 7.95 2.65
N PRO A 33 -2.82 8.80 1.91
CA PRO A 33 -3.21 9.23 0.56
C PRO A 33 -3.31 8.09 -0.47
N ARG A 34 -2.79 6.91 -0.15
CA ARG A 34 -2.63 5.78 -1.08
C ARG A 34 -3.51 4.58 -0.72
N VAL A 35 -4.17 4.61 0.44
CA VAL A 35 -5.07 3.54 0.90
C VAL A 35 -6.43 4.16 1.17
N LEU A 36 -7.36 4.06 0.22
CA LEU A 36 -8.67 4.72 0.32
C LEU A 36 -9.47 4.28 1.57
N PRO A 37 -9.53 2.97 1.91
CA PRO A 37 -10.23 2.54 3.13
C PRO A 37 -9.69 3.21 4.40
N LEU A 38 -8.38 3.51 4.45
CA LEU A 38 -7.77 4.17 5.60
C LEU A 38 -8.15 5.65 5.69
N GLN A 39 -8.30 6.34 4.55
CA GLN A 39 -8.80 7.72 4.51
C GLN A 39 -10.23 7.83 5.04
N ASP A 40 -11.07 6.88 4.63
CA ASP A 40 -12.47 6.82 5.07
C ASP A 40 -12.56 6.54 6.57
N CYS A 41 -11.75 5.60 7.08
CA CYS A 41 -11.68 5.30 8.51
C CYS A 41 -11.23 6.51 9.35
N LEU A 42 -10.28 7.31 8.87
CA LEU A 42 -9.81 8.52 9.57
C LEU A 42 -10.83 9.67 9.57
N SER A 43 -11.76 9.64 8.63
CA SER A 43 -12.85 10.62 8.56
C SER A 43 -13.95 10.35 9.58
N ILE A 44 -13.94 9.18 10.23
CA ILE A 44 -14.89 8.79 11.27
C ILE A 44 -14.34 9.24 12.63
N PRO A 45 -15.12 9.94 13.47
CA PRO A 45 -14.68 10.33 14.79
C PRO A 45 -14.32 9.09 15.61
N VAL A 46 -13.03 9.00 15.96
CA VAL A 46 -12.45 7.90 16.73
C VAL A 46 -13.12 7.85 18.12
N PRO A 47 -13.71 6.72 18.54
CA PRO A 47 -14.20 6.56 19.90
C PRO A 47 -13.07 6.86 20.89
N GLU A 48 -13.33 7.52 22.02
CA GLU A 48 -12.30 8.01 22.96
C GLU A 48 -11.33 6.92 23.47
N ALA A 49 -11.61 5.64 23.25
CA ALA A 49 -10.81 4.48 23.65
C ALA A 49 -10.26 3.62 22.48
N SER A 50 -10.36 4.07 21.22
CA SER A 50 -9.75 3.30 20.12
C SER A 50 -8.25 3.56 20.05
N HIS A 51 -7.49 2.47 20.15
CA HIS A 51 -6.03 2.42 20.02
C HIS A 51 -5.61 1.74 18.71
N GLU A 52 -6.55 1.46 17.80
CA GLU A 52 -6.31 0.73 16.56
C GLU A 52 -5.25 1.45 15.69
N GLY A 53 -4.28 0.69 15.19
CA GLY A 53 -3.13 1.20 14.45
C GLY A 53 -1.95 1.64 15.32
N SER A 54 -2.02 1.49 16.66
CA SER A 54 -0.89 1.71 17.58
C SER A 54 0.00 0.47 17.73
N VAL A 55 1.16 0.62 18.39
CA VAL A 55 2.07 -0.52 18.68
C VAL A 55 1.38 -1.63 19.46
N ASP A 56 0.55 -1.25 20.45
CA ASP A 56 -0.13 -2.20 21.33
C ASP A 56 -1.37 -2.82 20.67
N TRP A 57 -1.90 -2.18 19.61
CA TRP A 57 -3.08 -2.61 18.86
C TRP A 57 -2.89 -2.35 17.36
N PRO A 58 -1.99 -3.09 16.69
CA PRO A 58 -1.72 -2.89 15.27
C PRO A 58 -2.92 -3.28 14.41
N ILE A 59 -2.99 -2.75 13.20
CA ILE A 59 -3.95 -3.17 12.19
C ILE A 59 -3.52 -4.55 11.69
N PHE A 60 -4.33 -5.57 11.98
CA PHE A 60 -4.09 -6.93 11.51
C PHE A 60 -4.58 -7.07 10.08
N ILE A 61 -3.70 -7.54 9.19
CA ILE A 61 -4.06 -7.80 7.79
C ILE A 61 -3.97 -9.31 7.56
N ASP A 62 -5.15 -9.90 7.40
CA ASP A 62 -5.29 -11.30 7.00
C ASP A 62 -5.49 -11.41 5.48
N GLY A 63 -5.03 -12.53 4.91
CA GLY A 63 -5.23 -12.83 3.49
C GLY A 63 -4.27 -12.12 2.53
N VAL A 64 -3.30 -11.36 3.04
CA VAL A 64 -2.23 -10.73 2.26
C VAL A 64 -0.91 -11.47 2.51
N ALA A 65 -0.25 -11.88 1.42
CA ALA A 65 1.08 -12.45 1.51
C ALA A 65 2.10 -11.38 1.92
N LEU A 66 3.13 -11.78 2.67
CA LEU A 66 4.15 -10.84 3.14
C LEU A 66 4.86 -10.16 1.97
N GLU A 67 5.19 -10.93 0.94
CA GLU A 67 5.90 -10.46 -0.25
C GLU A 67 5.07 -9.43 -1.03
N ASP A 68 3.74 -9.62 -1.05
CA ASP A 68 2.84 -8.66 -1.69
C ASP A 68 2.89 -7.31 -0.96
N PHE A 69 2.82 -7.38 0.37
CA PHE A 69 2.86 -6.22 1.24
C PHE A 69 4.19 -5.47 1.12
N GLU A 70 5.31 -6.19 1.15
CA GLU A 70 6.64 -5.60 0.99
C GLU A 70 6.78 -4.88 -0.35
N ALA A 71 6.37 -5.51 -1.46
CA ALA A 71 6.44 -4.89 -2.78
C ALA A 71 5.58 -3.62 -2.88
N TYR A 72 4.40 -3.65 -2.26
CA TYR A 72 3.51 -2.49 -2.22
C TYR A 72 4.10 -1.33 -1.41
N ILE A 73 4.66 -1.61 -0.24
CA ILE A 73 5.33 -0.59 0.60
C ILE A 73 6.60 -0.06 -0.07
N ASP A 74 7.36 -0.93 -0.76
CA ASP A 74 8.56 -0.52 -1.50
C ASP A 74 8.22 0.54 -2.55
N LEU A 75 7.13 0.37 -3.30
CA LEU A 75 6.65 1.38 -4.26
C LEU A 75 6.28 2.72 -3.60
N ILE A 76 5.78 2.70 -2.36
CA ILE A 76 5.36 3.92 -1.64
C ILE A 76 6.56 4.70 -1.11
N TYR A 77 7.52 4.00 -0.50
CA TYR A 77 8.63 4.63 0.24
C TYR A 77 9.87 4.83 -0.62
N ASN A 78 10.11 3.98 -1.61
CA ASN A 78 11.33 3.97 -2.40
C ASN A 78 11.06 4.29 -3.88
N LEU A 79 10.32 5.37 -4.14
CA LEU A 79 10.06 5.88 -5.49
C LEU A 79 11.36 6.07 -6.29
N ASP A 80 12.45 6.52 -5.65
CA ASP A 80 13.74 6.68 -6.30
C ASP A 80 14.38 5.34 -6.70
N GLN A 81 14.19 4.26 -5.91
CA GLN A 81 14.68 2.93 -6.29
C GLN A 81 13.87 2.31 -7.42
N VAL A 82 12.58 2.62 -7.49
CA VAL A 82 11.72 2.25 -8.62
C VAL A 82 12.15 2.96 -9.91
N LEU A 83 12.71 4.17 -9.79
CA LEU A 83 13.24 4.95 -10.91
C LEU A 83 14.67 4.55 -11.29
N THR A 84 15.48 4.04 -10.36
CA THR A 84 16.74 3.37 -10.70
C THR A 84 16.43 2.03 -11.34
N GLN A 85 16.89 1.84 -12.58
CA GLN A 85 16.52 0.77 -13.52
C GLN A 85 16.95 -0.65 -13.13
N GLU A 86 16.90 -1.04 -11.85
CA GLU A 86 17.02 -2.45 -11.49
C GLU A 86 15.80 -3.19 -12.03
N GLU A 87 16.02 -4.15 -12.93
CA GLU A 87 14.94 -5.00 -13.45
C GLU A 87 14.33 -5.78 -12.29
N LYS A 88 13.09 -5.41 -11.92
CA LYS A 88 12.30 -6.17 -10.95
C LYS A 88 11.58 -7.31 -11.68
N PRO A 89 11.42 -8.48 -11.02
CA PRO A 89 10.70 -9.60 -11.62
C PRO A 89 9.22 -9.26 -11.84
N PHE A 90 8.57 -9.93 -12.80
CA PHE A 90 7.14 -9.76 -13.06
C PHE A 90 6.27 -9.91 -11.80
N THR A 91 6.62 -10.85 -10.91
CA THR A 91 5.90 -11.11 -9.66
C THR A 91 5.83 -9.88 -8.77
N TYR A 92 6.86 -9.03 -8.76
CA TYR A 92 6.87 -7.77 -8.02
C TYR A 92 5.75 -6.83 -8.48
N TYR A 93 5.58 -6.66 -9.79
CA TYR A 93 4.51 -5.82 -10.33
C TYR A 93 3.13 -6.44 -10.14
N LEU A 94 3.02 -7.77 -10.17
CA LEU A 94 1.75 -8.47 -9.90
C LEU A 94 1.33 -8.31 -8.42
N SER A 95 2.28 -8.43 -7.50
CA SER A 95 2.10 -8.17 -6.07
C SER A 95 1.57 -6.77 -5.79
N ILE A 96 2.19 -5.75 -6.41
CA ILE A 96 1.72 -4.36 -6.30
C ILE A 96 0.33 -4.21 -6.91
N LEU A 97 0.09 -4.79 -8.10
CA LEU A 97 -1.23 -4.73 -8.74
C LEU A 97 -2.31 -5.30 -7.84
N HIS A 98 -2.05 -6.45 -7.21
CA HIS A 98 -2.99 -7.10 -6.31
C HIS A 98 -3.40 -6.19 -5.15
N LEU A 99 -2.42 -5.67 -4.40
CA LEU A 99 -2.71 -4.82 -3.24
C LEU A 99 -3.21 -3.43 -3.62
N ALA A 100 -2.74 -2.86 -4.73
CA ALA A 100 -3.24 -1.59 -5.22
C ALA A 100 -4.71 -1.70 -5.66
N THR A 101 -5.13 -2.82 -6.24
CA THR A 101 -6.55 -3.07 -6.51
C THR A 101 -7.33 -3.28 -5.20
N MET A 102 -6.81 -4.08 -4.27
CA MET A 102 -7.47 -4.35 -2.98
C MET A 102 -7.72 -3.07 -2.17
N TRP A 103 -6.78 -2.14 -2.20
CA TRP A 103 -6.81 -0.90 -1.41
C TRP A 103 -7.18 0.35 -2.22
N MET A 104 -7.65 0.14 -3.44
CA MET A 104 -8.16 1.19 -4.32
C MET A 104 -7.15 2.31 -4.58
N TRP A 105 -5.89 1.93 -4.82
CA TRP A 105 -4.81 2.85 -5.18
C TRP A 105 -4.61 2.94 -6.68
N ASP A 106 -5.32 3.85 -7.34
CA ASP A 106 -5.29 3.97 -8.80
C ASP A 106 -3.88 4.21 -9.39
N ALA A 107 -3.04 4.98 -8.69
CA ALA A 107 -1.70 5.25 -9.18
C ALA A 107 -0.80 4.00 -9.15
N GLY A 108 -0.93 3.17 -8.10
CA GLY A 108 -0.24 1.88 -8.01
C GLY A 108 -0.72 0.87 -9.05
N VAL A 109 -2.03 0.85 -9.33
CA VAL A 109 -2.61 0.03 -10.41
C VAL A 109 -2.04 0.46 -11.76
N ARG A 110 -2.11 1.76 -12.10
CA ARG A 110 -1.59 2.27 -13.38
C ARG A 110 -0.10 2.00 -13.55
N PHE A 111 0.68 2.19 -12.49
CA PHE A 111 2.11 1.89 -12.49
C PHE A 111 2.36 0.42 -12.83
N SER A 112 1.68 -0.49 -12.13
CA SER A 112 1.88 -1.93 -12.28
C SER A 112 1.43 -2.43 -13.65
N VAL A 113 0.30 -1.93 -14.15
CA VAL A 113 -0.19 -2.25 -15.51
C VAL A 113 0.81 -1.78 -16.57
N ALA A 114 1.31 -0.54 -16.46
CA ALA A 114 2.30 -0.02 -17.41
C ALA A 114 3.60 -0.83 -17.37
N ALA A 115 4.07 -1.23 -16.18
CA ALA A 115 5.25 -2.06 -16.03
C ALA A 115 5.06 -3.46 -16.64
N ILE A 116 3.90 -4.11 -16.41
CA ILE A 116 3.57 -5.44 -16.96
C ILE A 116 3.44 -5.36 -18.49
N ASP A 117 2.81 -4.31 -19.03
CA ASP A 117 2.65 -4.14 -20.46
C ASP A 117 3.99 -3.94 -21.17
N ALA A 118 4.91 -3.19 -20.56
CA ALA A 118 6.27 -2.96 -21.06
C ALA A 118 7.14 -4.24 -21.14
N ILE A 119 6.75 -5.33 -20.46
CA ILE A 119 7.47 -6.62 -20.58
C ILE A 119 7.31 -7.16 -22.00
N LYS A 120 8.43 -7.49 -22.64
CA LYS A 120 8.45 -7.96 -24.02
C LYS A 120 7.67 -9.29 -24.16
N PRO A 121 6.94 -9.50 -25.28
CA PRO A 121 6.25 -10.78 -25.52
C PRO A 121 7.18 -12.00 -25.60
N SER A 122 8.48 -11.80 -25.87
CA SER A 122 9.47 -12.88 -25.84
C SER A 122 9.72 -13.42 -24.44
N ASP A 123 9.49 -12.58 -23.42
CA ASP A 123 9.90 -12.81 -22.05
C ASP A 123 8.68 -13.13 -21.17
N PHE A 124 7.45 -13.01 -21.72
CA PHE A 124 6.22 -13.18 -20.98
C PHE A 124 5.07 -13.70 -21.85
N ASP A 125 4.37 -14.72 -21.37
CA ASP A 125 3.27 -15.36 -22.08
C ASP A 125 2.10 -14.37 -22.28
N PRO A 126 1.73 -14.05 -23.53
CA PRO A 126 0.59 -13.17 -23.83
C PRO A 126 -0.73 -13.66 -23.23
N TYR A 127 -0.90 -14.97 -23.04
CA TYR A 127 -2.08 -15.54 -22.41
C TYR A 127 -2.18 -15.17 -20.93
N LEU A 128 -1.05 -15.14 -20.21
CA LEU A 128 -1.02 -14.67 -18.82
C LEU A 128 -1.38 -13.18 -18.74
N LYS A 129 -0.94 -12.33 -19.69
CA LYS A 129 -1.34 -10.91 -19.73
C LYS A 129 -2.85 -10.78 -19.85
N LEU A 130 -3.46 -11.59 -20.72
CA LEU A 130 -4.90 -11.61 -20.90
C LEU A 130 -5.62 -12.03 -19.61
N ILE A 131 -5.17 -13.11 -18.95
CA ILE A 131 -5.77 -13.55 -17.68
C ILE A 131 -5.68 -12.44 -16.62
N ILE A 132 -4.53 -11.77 -16.50
CA ILE A 132 -4.35 -10.66 -15.56
C ILE A 132 -5.32 -9.53 -15.89
N GLY A 133 -5.40 -9.13 -17.16
CA GLY A 133 -6.34 -8.09 -17.59
C GLY A 133 -7.80 -8.44 -17.33
N ILE A 134 -8.19 -9.71 -17.45
CA ILE A 134 -9.54 -10.18 -17.10
C ILE A 134 -9.74 -10.18 -15.58
N THR A 135 -8.76 -10.66 -14.82
CA THR A 135 -8.83 -10.81 -13.36
C THR A 135 -8.92 -9.46 -12.66
N TYR A 136 -8.16 -8.49 -13.16
CA TYR A 136 -8.09 -7.13 -12.63
C TYR A 136 -8.90 -6.15 -13.48
N GLN A 137 -9.93 -6.63 -14.20
CA GLN A 137 -10.82 -5.80 -15.01
C GLN A 137 -11.19 -4.53 -14.24
N GLN A 138 -10.58 -3.41 -14.62
CA GLN A 138 -11.19 -2.12 -14.41
C GLN A 138 -12.34 -2.07 -15.42
N GLU A 139 -13.58 -2.06 -14.94
CA GLU A 139 -14.68 -1.49 -15.72
C GLU A 139 -14.25 -0.07 -16.12
N ALA A 140 -13.84 0.07 -17.37
CA ALA A 140 -13.69 1.34 -18.06
C ALA A 140 -14.86 1.49 -19.04
#